data_AF-A0A949LB63-F1
#
_entry.id   AF-A0A949LB63-F1
#
_cell.length_a   1.000
_cell.length_b   1.000
_cell.length_c   1.000
_cell.angle_alpha   90.00
_cell.angle_beta   90.00
_cell.angle_gamma   90.00
#
_symmetry.space_group_name_H-M   'P 1'
#
loop_
_entity.id
_entity.type
_entity.pdbx_description
1 polymer ?
#
loop_
_entity_poly.entity_id
_entity_poly.type
_entity_poly.pdbx_seq_one_letter_code
_entity_poly.pdbx_strand_id
1 'polypeptide(L)'
;MSQDNKQLGLWKNDDFAETVATHSGKGNDAGHTTSTRFLREVHKLVTRRQAVASELESDGMAVFLLKSSFSKDACGVEFHEEYALDDGLRRLTSRLWMVTPAVIKGSYTDISAFTGNQLIEWISGHLGCGDVPAIIYNPSALGRQIRFYGNGVADVENCTKHSVGATDITPERIEAVVNSTYRQRLLRPGSLSGLWVDGFPSSRAESMIQETLINYLGGHFLGFHIYSEQTSESGRLDILLEEPFTSPVQCNVMHAVLELKVLRSHTVSGSPKPKLSYKKIVVEGVKQAIAYKDDRNSRIGALYCFDMRIAKERSDCFGSALCLAEYYDIKLGQWVLYSSASESRHARY
;
A
#
# COMPACT_ATOMS: atom_id res chain seq x y z
N MET A 1 -40.85 30.04 3.49
CA MET A 1 -40.46 28.95 4.40
C MET A 1 -38.96 28.81 4.29
N SER A 2 -38.25 29.32 5.29
CA SER A 2 -36.78 29.36 5.35
C SER A 2 -36.25 27.96 5.62
N GLN A 3 -35.35 27.45 4.77
CA GLN A 3 -34.61 26.23 5.07
C GLN A 3 -33.60 26.55 6.18
N ASP A 4 -33.82 25.95 7.34
CA ASP A 4 -32.90 26.03 8.47
C ASP A 4 -31.54 25.46 8.09
N ASN A 5 -30.56 26.37 8.04
CA ASN A 5 -29.16 26.11 7.82
C ASN A 5 -28.59 25.51 9.12
N LYS A 6 -28.74 24.20 9.33
CA LYS A 6 -28.16 23.51 10.49
C LYS A 6 -26.64 23.44 10.32
N GLN A 7 -25.94 24.33 11.01
CA GLN A 7 -24.50 24.31 11.21
C GLN A 7 -24.11 23.08 12.04
N LEU A 8 -23.47 22.09 11.41
CA LEU A 8 -22.76 21.01 12.10
C LEU A 8 -21.30 21.44 12.29
N GLY A 9 -21.05 22.24 13.33
CA GLY A 9 -19.71 22.73 13.66
C GLY A 9 -19.12 23.74 12.65
N LEU A 10 -17.79 23.81 12.57
CA LEU A 10 -17.02 24.79 11.78
C LEU A 10 -17.11 24.62 10.25
N TRP A 11 -17.93 23.71 9.74
CA TRP A 11 -17.94 23.30 8.35
C TRP A 11 -19.19 23.81 7.62
N LYS A 12 -19.02 24.27 6.37
CA LYS A 12 -20.15 24.64 5.49
C LYS A 12 -20.47 23.46 4.58
N ASN A 13 -21.76 23.29 4.22
CA ASN A 13 -22.21 22.20 3.35
C ASN A 13 -21.48 22.13 1.99
N ASP A 14 -20.98 23.27 1.51
CA ASP A 14 -20.22 23.36 0.25
C ASP A 14 -18.85 22.67 0.35
N ASP A 15 -18.23 22.63 1.54
CA ASP A 15 -16.95 21.94 1.78
C ASP A 15 -17.11 20.41 1.63
N PHE A 16 -18.31 19.90 1.89
CA PHE A 16 -18.64 18.48 1.76
C PHE A 16 -18.76 18.06 0.30
N ALA A 17 -19.38 18.89 -0.54
CA ALA A 17 -19.55 18.60 -1.96
C ALA A 17 -18.21 18.58 -2.70
N GLU A 18 -17.30 19.50 -2.39
CA GLU A 18 -15.97 19.55 -2.99
C GLU A 18 -15.08 18.39 -2.50
N THR A 19 -15.14 18.04 -1.21
CA THR A 19 -14.41 16.89 -0.63
C THR A 19 -14.91 15.56 -1.19
N VAL A 20 -16.23 15.38 -1.29
CA VAL A 20 -16.83 14.18 -1.90
C VAL A 20 -16.52 14.11 -3.39
N ALA A 21 -16.56 15.21 -4.13
CA ALA A 21 -16.22 15.22 -5.56
C ALA A 21 -14.72 14.96 -5.84
N THR A 22 -13.82 15.39 -4.95
CA THR A 22 -12.38 15.14 -5.09
C THR A 22 -11.95 13.74 -4.68
N HIS A 23 -12.73 13.04 -3.85
CA HIS A 23 -12.40 11.73 -3.30
C HIS A 23 -13.36 10.61 -3.75
N SER A 24 -14.46 10.92 -4.44
CA SER A 24 -15.32 9.91 -5.05
C SER A 24 -14.57 9.18 -6.17
N GLY A 25 -14.41 7.86 -6.02
CA GLY A 25 -13.83 7.01 -7.07
C GLY A 25 -12.31 6.79 -6.99
N LYS A 26 -11.58 7.48 -6.10
CA LYS A 26 -10.22 7.06 -5.72
C LYS A 26 -10.33 5.94 -4.70
N GLY A 27 -10.60 4.72 -5.18
CA GLY A 27 -10.53 3.54 -4.32
C GLY A 27 -9.13 3.38 -3.72
N ASN A 28 -9.00 2.55 -2.69
CA ASN A 28 -7.73 2.15 -2.05
C ASN A 28 -6.66 1.66 -3.07
N ASP A 29 -7.07 1.37 -4.30
CA ASP A 29 -6.25 0.90 -5.43
C ASP A 29 -5.72 2.02 -6.35
N ALA A 30 -6.15 3.27 -6.17
CA ALA A 30 -5.81 4.35 -7.09
C ALA A 30 -4.29 4.60 -7.12
N GLY A 31 -3.67 4.36 -8.27
CA GLY A 31 -2.22 4.52 -8.49
C GLY A 31 -1.41 3.23 -8.56
N HIS A 32 -1.98 2.09 -8.16
CA HIS A 32 -1.32 0.79 -8.29
C HIS A 32 -1.43 0.22 -9.71
N THR A 33 -0.39 -0.48 -10.16
CA THR A 33 -0.43 -1.21 -11.44
C THR A 33 -1.48 -2.32 -11.40
N THR A 34 -2.01 -2.71 -12.57
CA THR A 34 -2.97 -3.81 -12.71
C THR A 34 -2.49 -5.10 -12.03
N SER A 35 -1.22 -5.45 -12.20
CA SER A 35 -0.60 -6.63 -11.59
C SER A 35 -0.51 -6.54 -10.07
N THR A 36 -0.19 -5.36 -9.52
CA THR A 36 -0.18 -5.14 -8.07
C THR A 36 -1.57 -5.25 -7.47
N ARG A 37 -2.59 -4.70 -8.16
CA ARG A 37 -4.00 -4.82 -7.75
C ARG A 37 -4.45 -6.28 -7.74
N PHE A 38 -4.16 -7.01 -8.82
CA PHE A 38 -4.44 -8.43 -8.92
C PHE A 38 -3.80 -9.23 -7.77
N LEU A 39 -2.51 -9.01 -7.50
CA LEU A 39 -1.81 -9.64 -6.38
C LEU A 39 -2.47 -9.35 -5.03
N ARG A 40 -2.81 -8.08 -4.79
CA ARG A 40 -3.41 -7.65 -3.54
C ARG A 40 -4.80 -8.24 -3.32
N GLU A 41 -5.65 -8.19 -4.32
CA GLU A 41 -7.03 -8.68 -4.20
C GLU A 41 -7.08 -10.21 -4.09
N VAL A 42 -6.20 -10.95 -4.78
CA VAL A 42 -6.07 -12.40 -4.55
C VAL A 42 -5.52 -12.70 -3.16
N HIS A 43 -4.55 -11.93 -2.66
CA HIS A 43 -4.05 -12.10 -1.27
C HIS A 43 -5.15 -11.91 -0.23
N LYS A 44 -5.96 -10.85 -0.37
CA LYS A 44 -7.13 -10.60 0.48
C LYS A 44 -8.15 -11.72 0.39
N LEU A 45 -8.47 -12.19 -0.81
CA LEU A 45 -9.38 -13.30 -1.05
C LEU A 45 -8.93 -14.56 -0.31
N VAL A 46 -7.67 -14.98 -0.49
CA VAL A 46 -7.13 -16.16 0.17
C VAL A 46 -7.15 -15.98 1.70
N THR A 47 -6.79 -14.78 2.19
CA THR A 47 -6.79 -14.47 3.63
C THR A 47 -8.20 -14.55 4.22
N ARG A 48 -9.22 -13.96 3.56
CA ARG A 48 -10.63 -14.05 3.97
C ARG A 48 -11.12 -15.50 3.96
N ARG A 49 -10.80 -16.25 2.91
CA ARG A 49 -11.15 -17.66 2.80
C ARG A 49 -10.60 -18.47 3.98
N GLN A 50 -9.33 -18.25 4.34
CA GLN A 50 -8.70 -18.92 5.47
C GLN A 50 -9.35 -18.58 6.82
N ALA A 51 -9.90 -17.37 6.96
CA ALA A 51 -10.53 -16.92 8.21
C ALA A 51 -11.98 -17.43 8.37
N VAL A 52 -12.70 -17.65 7.26
CA VAL A 52 -14.10 -18.08 7.29
C VAL A 52 -14.27 -19.59 7.14
N ALA A 53 -13.33 -20.29 6.50
CA ALA A 53 -13.45 -21.73 6.29
C ALA A 53 -13.38 -22.50 7.62
N SER A 54 -14.48 -23.18 7.97
CA SER A 54 -14.61 -24.03 9.16
C SER A 54 -13.64 -25.23 9.14
N GLU A 55 -13.28 -25.67 7.95
CA GLU A 55 -12.19 -26.61 7.67
C GLU A 55 -11.21 -25.90 6.76
N LEU A 56 -9.94 -25.85 7.15
CA LEU A 56 -8.88 -25.38 6.26
C LEU A 56 -8.96 -26.21 4.98
N GLU A 57 -9.03 -25.56 3.81
CA GLU A 57 -8.82 -26.26 2.53
C GLU A 57 -7.42 -26.87 2.58
N SER A 58 -7.33 -28.14 2.97
CA SER A 58 -6.06 -28.78 3.29
C SER A 58 -5.43 -29.46 2.08
N ASP A 59 -6.17 -29.51 0.97
CA ASP A 59 -5.77 -30.23 -0.23
C ASP A 59 -6.12 -29.47 -1.52
N GLY A 60 -5.25 -29.64 -2.52
CA GLY A 60 -5.33 -29.01 -3.84
C GLY A 60 -4.75 -27.59 -3.92
N MET A 61 -4.19 -27.24 -5.07
CA MET A 61 -3.73 -25.89 -5.37
C MET A 61 -4.87 -25.04 -5.94
N ALA A 62 -4.81 -23.72 -5.74
CA ALA A 62 -5.61 -22.76 -6.48
C ALA A 62 -4.69 -21.98 -7.44
N VAL A 63 -5.12 -21.80 -8.68
CA VAL A 63 -4.44 -20.94 -9.66
C VAL A 63 -5.37 -19.79 -10.02
N PHE A 64 -4.84 -18.57 -10.06
CA PHE A 64 -5.55 -17.39 -10.54
C PHE A 64 -4.80 -16.84 -11.74
N LEU A 65 -5.49 -16.60 -12.84
CA LEU A 65 -4.99 -15.95 -14.04
C LEU A 65 -5.65 -14.58 -14.19
N LEU A 66 -4.85 -13.56 -14.46
CA LEU A 66 -5.35 -12.21 -14.74
C LEU A 66 -5.90 -12.13 -16.17
N LYS A 67 -7.11 -12.65 -16.36
CA LYS A 67 -7.81 -12.70 -17.65
C LYS A 67 -9.30 -12.66 -17.42
N SER A 68 -10.02 -11.84 -18.19
CA SER A 68 -11.46 -11.62 -17.99
C SER A 68 -12.35 -12.76 -18.48
N SER A 69 -11.92 -13.50 -19.50
CA SER A 69 -12.62 -14.69 -20.04
C SER A 69 -11.80 -15.37 -21.14
N PHE A 70 -12.17 -16.60 -21.47
CA PHE A 70 -11.88 -17.23 -22.76
C PHE A 70 -13.03 -17.04 -23.74
N SER A 71 -12.71 -17.08 -25.04
CA SER A 71 -13.73 -17.46 -26.02
C SER A 71 -14.12 -18.91 -25.74
N LYS A 72 -15.41 -19.17 -25.46
CA LYS A 72 -15.92 -20.51 -25.12
C LYS A 72 -15.58 -21.58 -26.16
N ASP A 73 -15.30 -21.16 -27.39
CA ASP A 73 -15.05 -22.05 -28.52
C ASP A 73 -13.55 -22.38 -28.73
N ALA A 74 -12.63 -21.73 -28.02
CA ALA A 74 -11.20 -21.76 -28.38
C ALA A 74 -10.41 -22.95 -27.80
N CYS A 75 -10.84 -23.52 -26.67
CA CYS A 75 -10.03 -24.53 -25.95
C CYS A 75 -10.80 -25.78 -25.52
N GLY A 76 -12.12 -25.88 -25.77
CA GLY A 76 -12.91 -27.07 -25.41
C GLY A 76 -13.00 -27.35 -23.91
N VAL A 77 -12.63 -26.38 -23.07
CA VAL A 77 -12.68 -26.45 -21.61
C VAL A 77 -13.92 -25.72 -21.12
N GLU A 78 -14.71 -26.38 -20.28
CA GLU A 78 -15.88 -25.77 -19.64
C GLU A 78 -15.45 -24.88 -18.47
N PHE A 79 -15.99 -23.66 -18.45
CA PHE A 79 -15.78 -22.70 -17.36
C PHE A 79 -17.11 -22.37 -16.69
N HIS A 80 -17.11 -22.37 -15.37
CA HIS A 80 -18.24 -21.98 -14.53
C HIS A 80 -18.03 -20.57 -13.99
N GLU A 81 -19.07 -19.74 -14.03
CA GLU A 81 -19.01 -18.36 -13.55
C GLU A 81 -19.40 -18.28 -12.07
N GLU A 82 -18.67 -17.48 -11.30
CA GLU A 82 -18.98 -17.19 -9.90
C GLU A 82 -18.92 -15.68 -9.66
N TYR A 83 -19.84 -15.21 -8.82
CA TYR A 83 -19.97 -13.81 -8.42
C TYR A 83 -19.73 -13.67 -6.92
N ALA A 84 -19.42 -12.45 -6.49
CA ALA A 84 -19.07 -12.14 -5.10
C ALA A 84 -17.90 -13.00 -4.60
N LEU A 85 -16.90 -13.22 -5.46
CA LEU A 85 -15.74 -14.04 -5.12
C LEU A 85 -14.96 -13.41 -3.95
N ASP A 86 -14.98 -12.09 -3.83
CA ASP A 86 -14.26 -11.29 -2.84
C ASP A 86 -14.73 -11.48 -1.39
N ASP A 87 -15.87 -12.15 -1.15
CA ASP A 87 -16.36 -12.46 0.20
C ASP A 87 -15.61 -13.62 0.89
N GLY A 88 -14.84 -14.42 0.14
CA GLY A 88 -14.09 -15.56 0.66
C GLY A 88 -14.95 -16.78 1.04
N LEU A 89 -16.24 -16.81 0.69
CA LEU A 89 -17.14 -17.93 1.00
C LEU A 89 -17.00 -19.08 -0.01
N ARG A 90 -16.53 -18.80 -1.22
CA ARG A 90 -16.36 -19.79 -2.29
C ARG A 90 -15.10 -20.63 -2.08
N ARG A 91 -15.18 -21.91 -2.43
CA ARG A 91 -14.02 -22.80 -2.44
C ARG A 91 -12.98 -22.29 -3.45
N LEU A 92 -11.71 -22.21 -3.06
CA LEU A 92 -10.65 -21.72 -3.96
C LEU A 92 -9.80 -22.86 -4.54
N THR A 93 -9.50 -23.89 -3.76
CA THR A 93 -8.59 -24.98 -4.16
C THR A 93 -9.17 -25.93 -5.19
N SER A 94 -8.25 -26.63 -5.87
CA SER A 94 -8.51 -27.53 -7.00
C SER A 94 -9.17 -26.82 -8.18
N ARG A 95 -8.99 -25.50 -8.29
CA ARG A 95 -9.59 -24.68 -9.34
C ARG A 95 -8.54 -23.76 -9.97
N LEU A 96 -8.63 -23.63 -11.29
CA LEU A 96 -8.03 -22.53 -12.01
C LEU A 96 -9.10 -21.47 -12.24
N TRP A 97 -8.84 -20.28 -11.72
CA TRP A 97 -9.67 -19.10 -11.77
C TRP A 97 -9.15 -18.11 -12.81
N MET A 98 -10.06 -17.53 -13.57
CA MET A 98 -9.85 -16.35 -14.39
C MET A 98 -10.57 -15.19 -13.76
N VAL A 99 -9.81 -14.14 -13.46
CA VAL A 99 -10.32 -12.99 -12.71
C VAL A 99 -9.87 -11.69 -13.33
N THR A 100 -10.64 -10.65 -13.03
CA THR A 100 -10.24 -9.27 -13.26
C THR A 100 -9.38 -8.76 -12.09
N PRO A 101 -8.69 -7.62 -12.20
CA PRO A 101 -7.85 -7.09 -11.12
C PRO A 101 -8.59 -6.87 -9.79
N ALA A 102 -9.92 -6.66 -9.84
CA ALA A 102 -10.75 -6.43 -8.66
C ALA A 102 -11.17 -7.73 -7.95
N VAL A 103 -11.10 -8.89 -8.62
CA VAL A 103 -11.40 -10.22 -8.05
C VAL A 103 -12.83 -10.33 -7.43
N ILE A 104 -13.77 -9.50 -7.88
CA ILE A 104 -15.19 -9.56 -7.45
C ILE A 104 -15.94 -10.69 -8.16
N LYS A 105 -15.54 -10.99 -9.39
CA LYS A 105 -16.12 -12.01 -10.26
C LYS A 105 -14.99 -12.82 -10.88
N GLY A 106 -15.22 -14.11 -11.06
CA GLY A 106 -14.32 -14.96 -11.83
C GLY A 106 -15.04 -16.10 -12.52
N SER A 107 -14.33 -16.73 -13.46
CA SER A 107 -14.72 -18.01 -14.04
C SER A 107 -13.70 -19.08 -13.67
N TYR A 108 -14.13 -20.31 -13.45
CA TYR A 108 -13.24 -21.38 -13.03
C TYR A 108 -13.47 -22.70 -13.76
N THR A 109 -12.41 -23.50 -13.78
CA THR A 109 -12.43 -24.92 -14.18
C THR A 109 -11.74 -25.75 -13.10
N ASP A 110 -12.14 -27.01 -12.96
CA ASP A 110 -11.51 -27.95 -12.05
C ASP A 110 -10.10 -28.33 -12.56
N ILE A 111 -9.15 -28.40 -11.64
CA ILE A 111 -7.76 -28.80 -11.92
C ILE A 111 -7.27 -29.90 -10.98
N SER A 112 -8.18 -30.59 -10.29
CA SER A 112 -7.86 -31.65 -9.33
C SER A 112 -7.06 -32.81 -9.94
N ALA A 113 -7.19 -33.03 -11.26
CA ALA A 113 -6.45 -34.06 -12.00
C ALA A 113 -4.99 -33.69 -12.33
N PHE A 114 -4.56 -32.43 -12.16
CA PHE A 114 -3.23 -31.98 -12.58
C PHE A 114 -2.23 -31.93 -11.43
N THR A 115 -1.02 -32.42 -11.68
CA THR A 115 0.16 -32.13 -10.84
C THR A 115 0.87 -30.84 -11.28
N GLY A 116 1.80 -30.33 -10.48
CA GLY A 116 2.43 -29.02 -10.69
C GLY A 116 2.98 -28.76 -12.10
N ASN A 117 3.80 -29.66 -12.65
CA ASN A 117 4.37 -29.47 -13.99
C ASN A 117 3.31 -29.64 -15.09
N GLN A 118 2.42 -30.63 -14.95
CA GLN A 118 1.32 -30.86 -15.89
C GLN A 118 0.38 -29.65 -15.97
N LEU A 119 0.16 -28.97 -14.85
CA LEU A 119 -0.66 -27.77 -14.77
C LEU A 119 -0.02 -26.61 -15.55
N ILE A 120 1.29 -26.39 -15.41
CA ILE A 120 2.00 -25.33 -16.14
C ILE A 120 1.98 -25.61 -17.64
N GLU A 121 2.25 -26.85 -18.05
CA GLU A 121 2.17 -27.28 -19.45
C GLU A 121 0.77 -27.10 -20.03
N TRP A 122 -0.27 -27.45 -19.27
CA TRP A 122 -1.65 -27.28 -19.68
C TRP A 122 -2.04 -25.80 -19.82
N ILE A 123 -1.67 -24.95 -18.85
CA ILE A 123 -1.92 -23.49 -18.92
C ILE A 123 -1.20 -22.87 -20.11
N SER A 124 0.05 -23.28 -20.35
CA SER A 124 0.90 -22.64 -21.37
C SER A 124 0.57 -23.15 -22.77
N GLY A 125 0.48 -24.47 -22.94
CA GLY A 125 0.28 -25.11 -24.23
C GLY A 125 -1.19 -25.23 -24.64
N HIS A 126 -2.07 -25.69 -23.75
CA HIS A 126 -3.46 -25.96 -24.09
C HIS A 126 -4.35 -24.72 -23.97
N LEU A 127 -4.19 -23.95 -22.89
CA LEU A 127 -4.92 -22.70 -22.68
C LEU A 127 -4.26 -21.49 -23.37
N GLY A 128 -3.01 -21.59 -23.80
CA GLY A 128 -2.29 -20.46 -24.41
C GLY A 128 -2.15 -19.26 -23.48
N CYS A 129 -2.06 -19.50 -22.16
CA CYS A 129 -2.00 -18.47 -21.12
C CYS A 129 -0.67 -18.50 -20.34
N GLY A 130 0.38 -19.05 -20.94
CA GLY A 130 1.72 -19.12 -20.34
C GLY A 130 2.26 -17.76 -19.93
N ASP A 131 1.96 -16.71 -20.71
CA ASP A 131 2.47 -15.35 -20.50
C ASP A 131 1.50 -14.43 -19.73
N VAL A 132 0.38 -14.97 -19.23
CA VAL A 132 -0.62 -14.21 -18.48
C VAL A 132 -0.24 -14.16 -17.00
N PRO A 133 -0.23 -12.98 -16.34
CA PRO A 133 0.10 -12.88 -14.92
C PRO A 133 -0.72 -13.85 -14.08
N ALA A 134 -0.05 -14.61 -13.22
CA ALA A 134 -0.65 -15.72 -12.51
C ALA A 134 -0.26 -15.75 -11.03
N ILE A 135 -1.19 -16.23 -10.19
CA ILE A 135 -0.94 -16.50 -8.78
C ILE A 135 -1.25 -17.95 -8.50
N ILE A 136 -0.31 -18.65 -7.87
CA ILE A 136 -0.52 -20.02 -7.40
C ILE A 136 -0.52 -19.99 -5.88
N TYR A 137 -1.62 -20.48 -5.30
CA TYR A 137 -1.79 -20.67 -3.87
C TYR A 137 -1.82 -22.17 -3.57
N ASN A 138 -0.98 -22.61 -2.63
CA ASN A 138 -1.01 -23.97 -2.11
C ASN A 138 -1.17 -23.91 -0.59
N PRO A 139 -2.34 -24.30 -0.04
CA PRO A 139 -2.59 -24.26 1.40
C PRO A 139 -1.77 -25.30 2.17
N SER A 140 -1.41 -26.41 1.54
CA SER A 140 -0.65 -27.52 2.13
C SER A 140 0.85 -27.21 2.21
N ALA A 141 1.33 -26.19 1.51
CA ALA A 141 2.72 -25.78 1.55
C ALA A 141 3.07 -25.14 2.91
N LEU A 142 4.24 -25.50 3.45
CA LEU A 142 4.79 -24.90 4.67
C LEU A 142 4.80 -23.36 4.55
N GLY A 143 4.22 -22.69 5.55
CA GLY A 143 4.18 -21.23 5.63
C GLY A 143 3.09 -20.54 4.82
N ARG A 144 2.14 -21.29 4.21
CA ARG A 144 0.93 -20.77 3.53
C ARG A 144 1.24 -19.56 2.64
N GLN A 145 1.82 -19.79 1.47
CA GLN A 145 2.32 -18.72 0.60
C GLN A 145 1.54 -18.66 -0.71
N ILE A 146 1.39 -17.46 -1.26
CA ILE A 146 1.08 -17.25 -2.67
C ILE A 146 2.36 -17.03 -3.46
N ARG A 147 2.43 -17.62 -4.66
CA ARG A 147 3.50 -17.40 -5.63
C ARG A 147 2.94 -16.57 -6.76
N PHE A 148 3.56 -15.42 -7.01
CA PHE A 148 3.16 -14.51 -8.06
C PHE A 148 4.15 -14.57 -9.23
N TYR A 149 3.61 -14.92 -10.40
CA TYR A 149 4.30 -14.98 -11.68
C TYR A 149 3.86 -13.77 -12.50
N GLY A 150 4.63 -12.67 -12.41
CA GLY A 150 4.24 -11.39 -13.00
C GLY A 150 4.21 -11.38 -14.53
N ASN A 151 5.06 -12.20 -15.15
CA ASN A 151 5.12 -12.40 -16.61
C ASN A 151 4.42 -13.69 -17.05
N GLY A 152 3.66 -14.31 -16.16
CA GLY A 152 2.99 -15.58 -16.37
C GLY A 152 3.79 -16.83 -16.01
N VAL A 153 3.10 -17.96 -15.98
CA VAL A 153 3.63 -19.24 -15.46
C VAL A 153 4.70 -19.87 -16.35
N ALA A 154 4.83 -19.44 -17.60
CA ALA A 154 5.92 -19.87 -18.48
C ALA A 154 7.28 -19.34 -18.02
N ASP A 155 7.31 -18.18 -17.35
CA ASP A 155 8.50 -17.57 -16.77
C ASP A 155 8.71 -18.06 -15.33
N VAL A 156 9.01 -19.36 -15.20
CA VAL A 156 9.06 -20.06 -13.90
C VAL A 156 10.12 -19.51 -12.94
N GLU A 157 11.21 -18.96 -13.48
CA GLU A 157 12.33 -18.43 -12.70
C GLU A 157 12.01 -17.09 -12.04
N ASN A 158 11.13 -16.28 -12.65
CA ASN A 158 10.76 -14.95 -12.16
C ASN A 158 9.47 -14.99 -11.31
N CYS A 159 9.47 -15.80 -10.26
CA CYS A 159 8.37 -15.84 -9.29
C CYS A 159 8.72 -15.12 -7.98
N THR A 160 7.74 -14.40 -7.42
CA THR A 160 7.85 -13.80 -6.08
C THR A 160 6.94 -14.53 -5.09
N LYS A 161 7.40 -14.73 -3.86
CA LYS A 161 6.65 -15.44 -2.81
C LYS A 161 6.13 -14.44 -1.78
N HIS A 162 4.87 -14.56 -1.42
CA HIS A 162 4.22 -13.72 -0.41
C HIS A 162 3.52 -14.61 0.62
N SER A 163 3.70 -14.32 1.90
CA SER A 163 3.07 -15.09 2.97
C SER A 163 1.59 -14.70 3.11
N VAL A 164 0.74 -15.67 3.39
CA VAL A 164 -0.69 -15.50 3.66
C VAL A 164 -0.93 -15.76 5.14
N GLY A 165 -1.41 -14.74 5.84
CA GLY A 165 -1.67 -14.79 7.28
C GLY A 165 -1.33 -13.46 7.96
N ALA A 166 -1.59 -13.41 9.28
CA ALA A 166 -1.30 -12.26 10.12
C ALA A 166 0.18 -11.90 9.95
N THR A 167 0.41 -10.74 9.33
CA THR A 167 1.74 -10.20 9.16
C THR A 167 1.98 -9.30 10.35
N ASP A 168 2.88 -9.67 11.26
CA ASP A 168 3.27 -8.77 12.35
C ASP A 168 3.82 -7.48 11.76
N ILE A 169 3.04 -6.41 11.84
CA ILE A 169 3.47 -5.07 11.49
C ILE A 169 4.25 -4.54 12.69
N THR A 170 5.54 -4.31 12.48
CA THR A 170 6.41 -3.66 13.45
C THR A 170 6.92 -2.35 12.87
N PRO A 171 7.33 -1.40 13.73
CA PRO A 171 7.94 -0.16 13.25
C PRO A 171 9.13 -0.39 12.32
N GLU A 172 9.96 -1.37 12.61
CA GLU A 172 11.17 -1.69 11.85
C GLU A 172 10.83 -2.17 10.43
N ARG A 173 9.71 -2.90 10.27
CA ARG A 173 9.24 -3.33 8.95
C ARG A 173 8.70 -2.17 8.14
N ILE A 174 7.94 -1.28 8.76
CA ILE A 174 7.46 -0.05 8.09
C ILE A 174 8.67 0.77 7.66
N GLU A 175 9.62 1.01 8.56
CA GLU A 175 10.83 1.77 8.27
C GLU A 175 11.69 1.10 7.18
N ALA A 176 11.77 -0.23 7.15
CA ALA A 176 12.45 -0.96 6.09
C ALA A 176 11.82 -0.73 4.71
N VAL A 177 10.48 -0.67 4.64
CA VAL A 177 9.78 -0.30 3.39
C VAL A 177 10.09 1.13 3.01
N VAL A 178 10.00 2.09 3.94
CA VAL A 178 10.34 3.50 3.68
C VAL A 178 11.79 3.65 3.22
N ASN A 179 12.73 2.96 3.85
CA ASN A 179 14.14 2.92 3.46
C ASN A 179 14.35 2.35 2.06
N SER A 180 13.62 1.30 1.70
CA SER A 180 13.64 0.72 0.35
C SER A 180 13.11 1.73 -0.68
N THR A 181 11.95 2.33 -0.43
CA THR A 181 11.36 3.38 -1.26
C THR A 181 12.32 4.55 -1.44
N TYR A 182 12.93 5.01 -0.35
CA TYR A 182 13.92 6.07 -0.37
C TYR A 182 15.09 5.72 -1.29
N ARG A 183 15.72 4.56 -1.11
CA ARG A 183 16.87 4.13 -1.93
C ARG A 183 16.52 3.98 -3.41
N GLN A 184 15.33 3.50 -3.72
CA GLN A 184 14.90 3.21 -5.09
C GLN A 184 14.34 4.42 -5.83
N ARG A 185 13.63 5.33 -5.15
CA ARG A 185 12.80 6.37 -5.77
C ARG A 185 13.02 7.80 -5.30
N LEU A 186 13.64 8.01 -4.15
CA LEU A 186 13.74 9.36 -3.57
C LEU A 186 15.20 9.84 -3.46
N LEU A 187 16.14 8.93 -3.20
CA LEU A 187 17.55 9.24 -3.01
C LEU A 187 18.22 9.76 -4.29
N ARG A 188 17.86 9.21 -5.46
CA ARG A 188 18.45 9.57 -6.75
C ARG A 188 17.68 10.73 -7.37
N PRO A 189 18.32 11.90 -7.61
CA PRO A 189 17.64 13.03 -8.23
C PRO A 189 17.15 12.66 -9.63
N GLY A 190 15.89 12.99 -9.93
CA GLY A 190 15.22 12.63 -11.17
C GLY A 190 14.53 11.26 -11.20
N SER A 191 14.69 10.41 -10.18
CA SER A 191 13.95 9.13 -10.09
C SER A 191 12.46 9.31 -9.75
N LEU A 192 12.12 10.42 -9.10
CA LEU A 192 10.77 10.96 -8.99
C LEU A 192 10.77 12.39 -9.53
N SER A 193 10.25 12.57 -10.74
CA SER A 193 10.25 13.87 -11.44
C SER A 193 9.33 14.88 -10.72
N GLY A 194 9.79 16.13 -10.57
CA GLY A 194 8.98 17.21 -9.98
C GLY A 194 9.15 17.42 -8.47
N LEU A 195 10.00 16.65 -7.79
CA LEU A 195 10.36 16.93 -6.38
C LEU A 195 11.11 18.26 -6.23
N TRP A 196 11.91 18.62 -7.24
CA TRP A 196 12.68 19.84 -7.28
C TRP A 196 12.27 20.68 -8.50
N VAL A 197 12.10 21.99 -8.30
CA VAL A 197 11.84 22.99 -9.35
C VAL A 197 12.94 24.03 -9.25
N ASP A 198 13.75 24.16 -10.31
CA ASP A 198 14.91 25.06 -10.36
C ASP A 198 15.87 24.93 -9.17
N GLY A 199 16.05 23.70 -8.67
CA GLY A 199 16.90 23.40 -7.51
C GLY A 199 16.24 23.62 -6.15
N PHE A 200 14.98 24.07 -6.11
CA PHE A 200 14.23 24.29 -4.86
C PHE A 200 13.16 23.20 -4.63
N PRO A 201 12.82 22.90 -3.36
CA PRO A 201 11.77 21.94 -3.05
C PRO A 201 10.42 22.37 -3.64
N SER A 202 9.77 21.45 -4.35
CA SER A 202 8.43 21.66 -4.91
C SER A 202 7.38 21.86 -3.82
N SER A 203 6.35 22.66 -4.11
CA SER A 203 5.16 22.77 -3.26
C SER A 203 4.46 21.43 -3.08
N ARG A 204 4.57 20.54 -4.07
CA ARG A 204 3.96 19.20 -4.11
C ARG A 204 4.86 18.10 -3.55
N ALA A 205 6.05 18.43 -3.04
CA ALA A 205 7.00 17.41 -2.61
C ALA A 205 6.43 16.44 -1.56
N GLU A 206 5.65 16.95 -0.60
CA GLU A 206 5.05 16.13 0.46
C GLU A 206 4.02 15.14 -0.09
N SER A 207 3.07 15.62 -0.91
CA SER A 207 2.06 14.74 -1.52
C SER A 207 2.68 13.73 -2.49
N MET A 208 3.70 14.11 -3.25
CA MET A 208 4.40 13.16 -4.13
C MET A 208 5.12 12.06 -3.36
N ILE A 209 5.74 12.40 -2.22
CA ILE A 209 6.39 11.42 -1.34
C ILE A 209 5.34 10.52 -0.72
N GLN A 210 4.25 11.07 -0.20
CA GLN A 210 3.12 10.33 0.36
C GLN A 210 2.54 9.33 -0.65
N GLU A 211 2.21 9.78 -1.87
CA GLU A 211 1.72 8.93 -2.97
C GLU A 211 2.70 7.79 -3.27
N THR A 212 4.00 8.09 -3.29
CA THR A 212 5.04 7.08 -3.51
C THR A 212 5.11 6.08 -2.37
N LEU A 213 5.04 6.53 -1.11
CA LEU A 213 5.05 5.65 0.05
C LEU A 213 3.83 4.75 0.11
N ILE A 214 2.63 5.28 -0.13
CA ILE A 214 1.39 4.49 -0.17
C ILE A 214 1.51 3.34 -1.18
N ASN A 215 2.05 3.64 -2.37
CA ASN A 215 2.24 2.63 -3.40
C ASN A 215 3.18 1.50 -2.96
N TYR A 216 4.29 1.84 -2.31
CA TYR A 216 5.26 0.85 -1.82
C TYR A 216 4.72 0.08 -0.60
N LEU A 217 4.12 0.78 0.37
CA LEU A 217 3.49 0.15 1.54
C LEU A 217 2.40 -0.83 1.09
N GLY A 218 1.54 -0.45 0.14
CA GLY A 218 0.49 -1.32 -0.38
C GLY A 218 1.01 -2.53 -1.18
N GLY A 219 2.21 -2.45 -1.74
CA GLY A 219 2.89 -3.58 -2.39
C GLY A 219 3.57 -4.53 -1.40
N HIS A 220 3.97 -4.04 -0.23
CA HIS A 220 4.62 -4.84 0.82
C HIS A 220 3.63 -5.43 1.84
N PHE A 221 2.53 -4.72 2.10
CA PHE A 221 1.51 -5.06 3.09
C PHE A 221 0.19 -5.41 2.39
N LEU A 222 0.21 -6.51 1.62
CA LEU A 222 -0.90 -6.92 0.74
C LEU A 222 -2.23 -7.17 1.46
N GLY A 223 -2.18 -7.62 2.73
CA GLY A 223 -3.37 -7.84 3.54
C GLY A 223 -3.99 -6.58 4.14
N PHE A 224 -3.38 -5.41 3.94
CA PHE A 224 -3.72 -4.18 4.63
C PHE A 224 -4.37 -3.17 3.69
N HIS A 225 -5.20 -2.30 4.27
CA HIS A 225 -5.63 -1.07 3.65
C HIS A 225 -4.68 0.05 4.01
N ILE A 226 -4.23 0.79 3.00
CA ILE A 226 -3.30 1.91 3.16
C ILE A 226 -4.07 3.17 2.77
N TYR A 227 -4.56 3.89 3.77
CA TYR A 227 -5.34 5.10 3.55
C TYR A 227 -4.46 6.33 3.56
N SER A 228 -4.81 7.29 2.70
CA SER A 228 -4.21 8.63 2.69
C SER A 228 -5.18 9.66 3.23
N GLU A 229 -4.65 10.74 3.82
CA GLU A 229 -5.40 11.99 4.05
C GLU A 229 -6.72 11.80 4.82
N GLN A 230 -6.74 10.88 5.78
CA GLN A 230 -7.96 10.57 6.53
C GLN A 230 -8.26 11.71 7.51
N THR A 231 -9.47 12.24 7.43
CA THR A 231 -9.93 13.29 8.35
C THR A 231 -10.33 12.68 9.69
N SER A 232 -9.98 13.36 10.78
CA SER A 232 -10.25 13.03 12.18
C SER A 232 -10.54 14.32 12.95
N GLU A 233 -10.96 14.21 14.22
CA GLU A 233 -11.17 15.37 15.08
C GLU A 233 -9.89 16.18 15.28
N SER A 234 -8.74 15.51 15.38
CA SER A 234 -7.42 16.16 15.53
C SER A 234 -6.85 16.73 14.23
N GLY A 235 -7.53 16.56 13.09
CA GLY A 235 -7.08 17.04 11.79
C GLY A 235 -6.98 15.94 10.75
N ARG A 236 -6.06 16.10 9.79
CA ARG A 236 -5.91 15.22 8.64
C ARG A 236 -4.58 14.47 8.75
N LEU A 237 -4.67 13.15 8.85
CA LEU A 237 -3.49 12.28 8.95
C LEU A 237 -2.95 11.93 7.57
N ASP A 238 -1.64 11.82 7.43
CA ASP A 238 -1.02 11.57 6.13
C ASP A 238 -1.21 10.12 5.66
N ILE A 239 -0.83 9.11 6.46
CA ILE A 239 -0.99 7.69 6.10
C ILE A 239 -1.50 6.86 7.29
N LEU A 240 -2.50 6.00 7.05
CA LEU A 240 -3.02 5.00 8.00
C LEU A 240 -2.89 3.60 7.41
N LEU A 241 -2.35 2.68 8.21
CA LEU A 241 -2.29 1.24 7.91
C LEU A 241 -3.34 0.52 8.75
N GLU A 242 -4.35 -0.04 8.09
CA GLU A 242 -5.46 -0.76 8.71
C GLU A 242 -5.47 -2.21 8.22
N GLU A 243 -5.65 -3.15 9.14
CA GLU A 243 -5.98 -4.54 8.78
C GLU A 243 -7.51 -4.68 8.76
N PRO A 244 -8.12 -4.91 7.58
CA PRO A 244 -9.56 -5.05 7.46
C PRO A 244 -10.04 -6.35 8.07
N PHE A 245 -11.29 -6.36 8.53
CA PHE A 245 -11.99 -7.54 9.06
C PHE A 245 -11.74 -8.81 8.23
N THR A 246 -11.33 -9.88 8.92
CA THR A 246 -11.31 -11.23 8.35
C THR A 246 -12.42 -12.13 8.94
N SER A 247 -13.06 -11.71 10.03
CA SER A 247 -14.16 -12.42 10.69
C SER A 247 -15.09 -11.45 11.45
N PRO A 248 -16.40 -11.74 11.55
CA PRO A 248 -17.39 -10.88 12.21
C PRO A 248 -17.20 -10.65 13.71
N VAL A 249 -16.25 -11.33 14.37
CA VAL A 249 -15.99 -11.21 15.82
C VAL A 249 -14.80 -10.27 16.12
N GLN A 250 -13.96 -9.95 15.15
CA GLN A 250 -12.82 -9.06 15.34
C GLN A 250 -13.18 -7.62 14.97
N CYS A 251 -12.58 -6.63 15.63
CA CYS A 251 -12.64 -5.22 15.20
C CYS A 251 -11.50 -4.90 14.23
N ASN A 252 -11.66 -3.88 13.40
CA ASN A 252 -10.57 -3.31 12.62
C ASN A 252 -9.36 -3.01 13.51
N VAL A 253 -8.17 -3.44 13.08
CA VAL A 253 -6.93 -3.15 13.79
C VAL A 253 -6.21 -2.03 13.07
N MET A 254 -6.12 -0.88 13.73
CA MET A 254 -5.34 0.27 13.27
C MET A 254 -3.87 0.03 13.64
N HIS A 255 -3.08 -0.50 12.71
CA HIS A 255 -1.70 -0.90 13.01
C HIS A 255 -0.75 0.27 13.12
N ALA A 256 -0.82 1.23 12.20
CA ALA A 256 0.08 2.37 12.22
C ALA A 256 -0.53 3.65 11.66
N VAL A 257 -0.20 4.78 12.28
CA VAL A 257 -0.34 6.12 11.72
C VAL A 257 1.04 6.71 11.43
N LEU A 258 1.24 7.20 10.22
CA LEU A 258 2.49 7.83 9.79
C LEU A 258 2.21 9.28 9.43
N GLU A 259 2.80 10.19 10.20
CA GLU A 259 2.85 11.62 9.89
C GLU A 259 4.10 11.91 9.08
N LEU A 260 3.96 12.69 8.01
CA LEU A 260 5.04 13.05 7.11
C LEU A 260 5.32 14.55 7.19
N LYS A 261 6.60 14.91 7.10
CA LYS A 261 7.02 16.31 6.96
C LYS A 261 8.14 16.47 5.97
N VAL A 262 8.02 17.43 5.07
CA VAL A 262 9.13 17.88 4.22
C VAL A 262 9.87 19.04 4.88
N LEU A 263 11.13 18.83 5.26
CA LEU A 263 11.97 19.89 5.82
C LEU A 263 12.61 20.70 4.69
N ARG A 264 12.45 22.04 4.72
CA ARG A 264 12.88 22.94 3.64
C ARG A 264 13.75 24.06 4.18
N SER A 265 14.83 24.38 3.47
CA SER A 265 15.67 25.56 3.72
C SER A 265 15.14 26.81 3.01
N HIS A 266 14.34 26.62 1.95
CA HIS A 266 13.77 27.69 1.15
C HIS A 266 12.26 27.49 0.92
N THR A 267 11.56 28.56 0.58
CA THR A 267 10.23 28.52 0.00
C THR A 267 10.29 28.01 -1.44
N VAL A 268 9.12 27.74 -2.02
CA VAL A 268 8.98 27.34 -3.44
C VAL A 268 9.50 28.44 -4.38
N SER A 269 9.43 29.71 -3.96
CA SER A 269 9.96 30.87 -4.68
C SER A 269 11.47 31.10 -4.46
N GLY A 270 12.16 30.20 -3.76
CA GLY A 270 13.59 30.30 -3.48
C GLY A 270 13.97 31.25 -2.34
N SER A 271 13.01 31.75 -1.55
CA SER A 271 13.29 32.63 -0.40
C SER A 271 13.73 31.80 0.82
N PRO A 272 14.79 32.18 1.57
CA PRO A 272 15.24 31.42 2.73
C PRO A 272 14.18 31.30 3.83
N LYS A 273 14.10 30.15 4.48
CA LYS A 273 13.28 29.94 5.69
C LYS A 273 14.12 30.14 6.96
N PRO A 274 13.56 30.74 8.03
CA PRO A 274 14.26 30.87 9.30
C PRO A 274 14.67 29.51 9.88
N LYS A 275 15.88 29.38 10.44
CA LYS A 275 16.34 28.10 11.03
C LYS A 275 15.41 27.54 12.12
N LEU A 276 14.72 28.39 12.87
CA LEU A 276 13.76 27.95 13.89
C LEU A 276 12.50 27.30 13.30
N SER A 277 12.22 27.49 12.00
CA SER A 277 10.99 27.00 11.39
C SER A 277 10.94 25.47 11.32
N TYR A 278 12.07 24.80 11.04
CA TYR A 278 12.05 23.33 10.95
C TYR A 278 11.92 22.67 12.32
N LYS A 279 12.50 23.24 13.39
CA LYS A 279 12.33 22.73 14.76
C LYS A 279 10.87 22.75 15.18
N LYS A 280 10.16 23.86 14.88
CA LYS A 280 8.73 23.97 15.11
C LYS A 280 7.95 22.93 14.29
N ILE A 281 8.26 22.76 13.01
CA ILE A 281 7.62 21.75 12.15
C ILE A 281 7.77 20.34 12.73
N VAL A 282 8.96 19.99 13.22
CA VAL A 282 9.22 18.67 13.81
C VAL A 282 8.44 18.48 15.11
N VAL A 283 8.45 19.47 16.01
CA VAL A 283 7.70 19.40 17.28
C VAL A 283 6.20 19.27 17.02
N GLU A 284 5.64 20.08 16.12
CA GLU A 284 4.23 19.98 15.75
C GLU A 284 3.90 18.66 15.06
N GLY A 285 4.79 18.15 14.20
CA GLY A 285 4.62 16.83 13.58
C GLY A 285 4.59 15.69 14.61
N VAL A 286 5.39 15.75 15.67
CA VAL A 286 5.31 14.76 16.76
C VAL A 286 3.97 14.86 17.49
N LYS A 287 3.51 16.08 17.81
CA LYS A 287 2.19 16.26 18.44
C LYS A 287 1.05 15.74 17.57
N GLN A 288 1.10 15.96 16.26
CA GLN A 288 0.13 15.42 15.31
C GLN A 288 0.16 13.89 15.30
N ALA A 289 1.34 13.28 15.22
CA ALA A 289 1.48 11.82 15.28
C ALA A 289 0.92 11.22 16.58
N ILE A 290 1.11 11.90 17.73
CA ILE A 290 0.51 11.50 19.02
C ILE A 290 -1.02 11.57 18.93
N ALA A 291 -1.56 12.73 18.54
CA ALA A 291 -3.01 12.94 18.47
C ALA A 291 -3.67 11.92 17.54
N TYR A 292 -3.09 11.65 16.36
CA TYR A 292 -3.63 10.68 15.43
C TYR A 292 -3.50 9.23 15.92
N LYS A 293 -2.43 8.90 16.65
CA LYS A 293 -2.24 7.57 17.26
C LYS A 293 -3.34 7.33 18.29
N ASP A 294 -3.62 8.33 19.13
CA ASP A 294 -4.65 8.26 20.16
C ASP A 294 -6.07 8.22 19.54
N ASP A 295 -6.39 9.14 18.62
CA ASP A 295 -7.70 9.21 17.95
C ASP A 295 -8.08 7.93 17.22
N ARG A 296 -7.08 7.24 16.64
CA ARG A 296 -7.28 5.99 15.89
C ARG A 296 -7.06 4.75 16.74
N ASN A 297 -6.69 4.90 18.01
CA ASN A 297 -6.24 3.80 18.86
C ASN A 297 -5.21 2.91 18.15
N SER A 298 -4.25 3.55 17.48
CA SER A 298 -3.27 2.88 16.64
C SER A 298 -2.10 2.33 17.46
N ARG A 299 -1.60 1.16 17.09
CA ARG A 299 -0.48 0.52 17.79
C ARG A 299 0.83 1.28 17.61
N ILE A 300 1.06 1.82 16.40
CA ILE A 300 2.30 2.48 16.02
C ILE A 300 1.98 3.93 15.62
N GLY A 301 2.74 4.88 16.16
CA GLY A 301 2.78 6.25 15.67
C GLY A 301 4.19 6.59 15.20
N ALA A 302 4.31 7.28 14.08
CA ALA A 302 5.60 7.71 13.57
C ALA A 302 5.56 9.11 12.95
N LEU A 303 6.66 9.84 13.08
CA LEU A 303 6.96 11.05 12.31
C LEU A 303 8.14 10.78 11.37
N TYR A 304 7.88 10.88 10.07
CA TYR A 304 8.88 10.69 9.02
C TYR A 304 9.19 12.00 8.30
N CYS A 305 10.43 12.46 8.48
CA CYS A 305 10.92 13.70 7.89
C CYS A 305 11.73 13.44 6.62
N PHE A 306 11.29 14.03 5.51
CA PHE A 306 12.04 14.06 4.25
C PHE A 306 12.78 15.38 4.12
N ASP A 307 14.10 15.32 4.32
CA ASP A 307 14.95 16.50 4.47
C ASP A 307 15.45 16.99 3.13
N MET A 308 14.85 18.08 2.66
CA MET A 308 15.21 18.79 1.43
C MET A 308 16.00 20.08 1.72
N ARG A 309 16.50 20.25 2.95
CA ARG A 309 17.38 21.39 3.28
C ARG A 309 18.72 21.26 2.59
N ILE A 310 19.39 22.39 2.39
CA ILE A 310 20.77 22.42 1.88
C ILE A 310 21.73 21.80 2.90
N ALA A 311 22.80 21.16 2.42
CA ALA A 311 23.72 20.39 3.28
C ALA A 311 24.25 21.18 4.50
N LYS A 312 24.55 22.47 4.33
CA LYS A 312 25.06 23.36 5.39
C LYS A 312 24.08 23.59 6.55
N GLU A 313 22.81 23.25 6.37
CA GLU A 313 21.73 23.44 7.34
C GLU A 313 21.25 22.12 7.98
N ARG A 314 21.86 21.00 7.59
CA ARG A 314 21.51 19.66 8.10
C ARG A 314 22.21 19.45 9.44
N SER A 315 21.63 20.00 10.51
CA SER A 315 21.91 19.59 11.89
C SER A 315 20.87 18.56 12.35
N ASP A 316 21.10 17.92 13.51
CA ASP A 316 20.08 17.14 14.20
C ASP A 316 18.77 17.95 14.26
N CYS A 317 17.73 17.41 13.61
CA CYS A 317 16.44 18.06 13.49
C CYS A 317 15.46 17.60 14.58
N PHE A 318 15.75 16.47 15.24
CA PHE A 318 14.86 15.85 16.23
C PHE A 318 15.18 16.25 17.66
N GLY A 319 16.35 16.83 17.96
CA GLY A 319 16.73 17.18 19.32
C GLY A 319 15.69 17.98 20.12
N SER A 320 14.85 18.83 19.47
CA SER A 320 13.78 19.57 20.16
C SER A 320 12.50 18.77 20.44
N ALA A 321 12.35 17.58 19.84
CA ALA A 321 11.16 16.74 19.96
C ALA A 321 11.46 15.35 20.54
N LEU A 322 12.74 14.99 20.75
CA LEU A 322 13.16 13.66 21.15
C LEU A 322 12.50 13.19 22.46
N CYS A 323 12.58 13.98 23.53
CA CYS A 323 11.96 13.62 24.81
C CYS A 323 10.44 13.41 24.68
N LEU A 324 9.77 14.21 23.85
CA LEU A 324 8.32 14.10 23.63
C LEU A 324 8.00 12.81 22.86
N ALA A 325 8.76 12.52 21.81
CA ALA A 325 8.59 11.32 21.01
C ALA A 325 8.85 10.05 21.82
N GLU A 326 9.89 10.03 22.65
CA GLU A 326 10.20 8.90 23.54
C GLU A 326 9.09 8.66 24.56
N TYR A 327 8.57 9.73 25.19
CA TYR A 327 7.52 9.62 26.20
C TYR A 327 6.22 9.01 25.64
N TYR A 328 5.85 9.34 24.40
CA TYR A 328 4.61 8.85 23.75
C TYR A 328 4.83 7.65 22.80
N ASP A 329 6.05 7.11 22.77
CA ASP A 329 6.46 6.06 21.83
C ASP A 329 6.09 6.38 20.37
N ILE A 330 6.57 7.53 19.90
CA ILE A 330 6.51 7.96 18.51
C ILE A 330 7.87 7.69 17.86
N LYS A 331 7.86 6.93 16.77
CA LYS A 331 9.08 6.64 16.02
C LYS A 331 9.46 7.82 15.14
N LEU A 332 10.74 8.16 15.14
CA LEU A 332 11.29 9.26 14.34
C LEU A 332 12.17 8.71 13.24
N GLY A 333 11.98 9.18 12.01
CA GLY A 333 12.83 8.80 10.87
C GLY A 333 13.16 9.99 9.98
N GLN A 334 14.40 10.05 9.49
CA GLN A 334 14.85 11.13 8.60
C GLN A 334 15.49 10.56 7.33
N TRP A 335 15.06 11.07 6.17
CA TRP A 335 15.60 10.72 4.87
C TRP A 335 16.02 11.96 4.09
N VAL A 336 17.30 12.03 3.73
CA VAL A 336 17.89 13.21 3.10
C VAL A 336 17.72 13.15 1.58
N LEU A 337 17.02 14.12 1.02
CA LEU A 337 16.82 14.24 -0.43
C LEU A 337 17.83 15.23 -1.02
N TYR A 338 18.31 14.92 -2.22
CA TYR A 338 19.32 15.72 -2.92
C TYR A 338 18.71 16.37 -4.16
N SER A 339 19.09 17.63 -4.43
CA SER A 339 18.58 18.36 -5.59
C SER A 339 19.28 17.95 -6.89
N SER A 340 20.52 17.44 -6.78
CA SER A 340 21.33 17.02 -7.93
C SER A 340 22.18 15.78 -7.64
N ALA A 341 22.47 15.02 -8.70
CA ALA A 341 23.32 13.82 -8.58
C ALA A 341 24.71 14.16 -8.04
N SER A 342 25.20 15.39 -8.27
CA SER A 342 26.44 15.88 -7.69
C SER A 342 26.37 15.95 -6.17
N GLU A 343 25.32 16.56 -5.60
CA GLU A 343 25.14 16.63 -4.14
C GLU A 343 24.99 15.24 -3.52
N SER A 344 24.25 14.35 -4.17
CA SER A 344 24.07 12.97 -3.71
C SER A 344 25.39 12.19 -3.67
N ARG A 345 26.29 12.42 -4.64
CA ARG A 345 27.63 11.82 -4.64
C ARG A 345 28.52 12.41 -3.57
N HIS A 346 28.57 13.74 -3.43
CA HIS A 346 29.41 14.40 -2.43
C HIS A 346 29.08 13.97 -1.00
N ALA A 347 27.81 13.68 -0.69
CA ALA A 347 27.42 13.24 0.65
C ALA A 347 27.84 11.79 0.99
N ARG A 348 28.40 11.03 0.04
CA ARG A 348 28.87 9.66 0.26
C ARG A 348 30.38 9.54 0.51
N TYR A 349 31.12 10.64 0.36
CA TYR A 349 32.57 10.74 0.54
C TYR A 349 32.88 11.76 1.63
#